data_AF-A0A2V8VVR4-F1
#
_entry.id   AF-A0A2V8VVR4-F1
#
_cell.length_a   1.000
_cell.length_b   1.000
_cell.length_c   1.000
_cell.angle_alpha   90.00
_cell.angle_beta   90.00
_cell.angle_gamma   90.00
#
_symmetry.space_group_name_H-M   'P 1'
#
loop_
_entity.id
_entity.type
_entity.pdbx_description
1 polymer ?
#
loop_
_entity_poly.entity_id
_entity_poly.type
_entity_poly.pdbx_seq_one_letter_code
_entity_poly.pdbx_strand_id
1 'polypeptide(L)'
;MQHSKIRSRLKAPLTRFTCELPAGLSKPLRNFVGEMLFGIQASQGVKLSSLQEEIPLLKTEDRLSRNLQAEELETHLRQGLLRLGRRRVDTNTVLCLDLSDVRKEYARKMEFLDQV
;
A
#
# COMPACT_ATOMS: atom_id res chain seq x y z
N MET A 1 13.80 -26.64 -0.83
CA MET A 1 12.40 -27.16 -0.92
C MET A 1 11.39 -26.48 0.01
N GLN A 2 11.77 -26.03 1.22
CA GLN A 2 10.83 -25.32 2.14
C GLN A 2 10.47 -23.90 1.66
N HIS A 3 11.46 -23.12 1.19
CA HIS A 3 11.23 -21.76 0.70
C HIS A 3 10.27 -21.69 -0.50
N SER A 4 10.25 -22.69 -1.38
CA SER A 4 9.34 -22.72 -2.53
C SER A 4 7.88 -22.98 -2.13
N LYS A 5 7.64 -23.78 -1.08
CA LYS A 5 6.30 -24.03 -0.51
C LYS A 5 5.74 -22.82 0.24
N ILE A 6 6.59 -22.10 0.98
CA ILE A 6 6.19 -20.84 1.64
C ILE A 6 5.87 -19.78 0.58
N ARG A 7 6.74 -19.64 -0.45
CA ARG A 7 6.52 -18.72 -1.56
C ARG A 7 5.21 -18.99 -2.30
N SER A 8 4.89 -20.24 -2.61
CA SER A 8 3.63 -20.57 -3.31
C SER A 8 2.39 -20.31 -2.44
N ARG A 9 2.45 -20.59 -1.14
CA ARG A 9 1.37 -20.30 -0.19
C ARG A 9 1.11 -18.81 0.01
N LEU A 10 2.16 -17.99 0.04
CA LEU A 10 2.02 -16.53 0.21
C LEU A 10 1.63 -15.82 -1.10
N LYS A 11 2.03 -16.36 -2.25
CA LYS A 11 1.77 -15.74 -3.55
C LYS A 11 0.28 -15.55 -3.82
N ALA A 12 -0.55 -16.58 -3.64
CA ALA A 12 -1.97 -16.48 -3.99
C ALA A 12 -2.75 -15.46 -3.13
N PRO A 13 -2.64 -15.46 -1.78
CA PRO A 13 -3.25 -14.42 -0.95
C PRO A 13 -2.76 -13.01 -1.27
N LEU A 14 -1.45 -12.85 -1.51
CA LEU A 14 -0.86 -11.55 -1.85
C LEU A 14 -1.38 -11.05 -3.19
N THR A 15 -1.35 -11.88 -4.24
CA THR A 15 -1.89 -11.54 -5.55
C THR A 15 -3.37 -11.19 -5.47
N ARG A 16 -4.15 -11.98 -4.71
CA ARG A 16 -5.57 -11.69 -4.50
C ARG A 16 -5.78 -10.35 -3.81
N PHE A 17 -5.01 -10.05 -2.77
CA PHE A 17 -5.08 -8.79 -2.05
C PHE A 17 -4.71 -7.60 -2.95
N THR A 18 -3.61 -7.70 -3.71
CA THR A 18 -3.18 -6.65 -4.65
C THR A 18 -4.17 -6.41 -5.78
N CYS A 19 -5.02 -7.39 -6.12
CA CYS A 19 -6.10 -7.23 -7.11
C CYS A 19 -7.40 -6.69 -6.51
N GLU A 20 -7.83 -7.19 -5.34
CA GLU A 20 -9.11 -6.82 -4.73
C GLU A 20 -9.06 -5.47 -4.00
N LEU A 21 -7.90 -5.08 -3.48
CA LEU A 21 -7.73 -3.82 -2.74
C LEU A 21 -7.97 -2.59 -3.62
N PRO A 22 -7.30 -2.42 -4.78
CA PRO A 22 -7.50 -1.26 -5.65
C PRO A 22 -8.65 -1.47 -6.66
N ALA A 23 -9.58 -2.40 -6.41
CA ALA A 23 -10.71 -2.64 -7.31
C ALA A 23 -11.56 -1.36 -7.44
N GLY A 24 -11.83 -0.95 -8.69
CA GLY A 24 -12.50 0.31 -9.03
C GLY A 24 -11.56 1.39 -9.58
N LEU A 25 -10.26 1.32 -9.25
CA LEU A 25 -9.27 2.27 -9.78
C LEU A 25 -8.94 2.00 -11.25
N SER A 26 -8.45 3.02 -11.94
CA SER A 26 -7.90 2.92 -13.30
C SER A 26 -6.73 1.91 -13.37
N LYS A 27 -6.46 1.36 -14.56
CA LYS A 27 -5.34 0.39 -14.73
C LYS A 27 -3.98 0.94 -14.24
N PRO A 28 -3.59 2.19 -14.55
CA PRO A 28 -2.35 2.77 -14.03
C PRO A 28 -2.27 2.77 -12.49
N LEU A 29 -3.36 3.16 -11.82
CA LEU A 29 -3.38 3.21 -10.35
C LEU A 29 -3.44 1.83 -9.69
N ARG A 30 -4.11 0.85 -10.31
CA ARG A 30 -4.04 -0.54 -9.84
C ARG A 30 -2.62 -1.09 -9.91
N ASN A 31 -1.92 -0.82 -11.02
CA ASN A 31 -0.52 -1.22 -11.17
C ASN A 31 0.35 -0.53 -10.13
N PHE A 32 0.17 0.78 -9.95
CA PHE A 32 0.85 1.57 -8.92
C PHE A 32 0.67 0.97 -7.52
N VAL A 33 -0.56 0.60 -7.12
CA VAL A 33 -0.81 -0.01 -5.80
C VAL A 33 -0.09 -1.35 -5.67
N GLY A 34 -0.08 -2.17 -6.72
CA GLY A 34 0.69 -3.42 -6.74
C GLY A 34 2.20 -3.20 -6.60
N GLU A 35 2.75 -2.25 -7.35
CA GLU A 35 4.15 -1.83 -7.28
C GLU A 35 4.52 -1.35 -5.87
N MET A 36 3.72 -0.47 -5.28
CA MET A 36 3.94 0.06 -3.93
C MET A 36 3.92 -1.04 -2.87
N LEU A 37 2.94 -1.94 -2.90
CA LEU A 37 2.86 -3.06 -1.95
C LEU A 37 4.06 -4.00 -2.10
N PHE A 38 4.51 -4.25 -3.32
CA PHE A 38 5.72 -5.02 -3.57
C PHE A 38 6.97 -4.31 -3.06
N GLY A 39 7.15 -3.04 -3.38
CA GLY A 39 8.30 -2.24 -2.97
C GLY A 39 8.42 -2.11 -1.45
N ILE A 40 7.30 -1.93 -0.74
CA ILE A 40 7.26 -1.88 0.72
C ILE A 40 7.70 -3.23 1.32
N GLN A 41 7.19 -4.35 0.78
CA GLN A 41 7.57 -5.67 1.28
C GLN A 41 9.03 -6.01 0.99
N ALA A 42 9.53 -5.67 -0.20
CA ALA A 42 10.88 -5.98 -0.62
C ALA A 42 11.93 -5.12 0.12
N SER A 43 11.65 -3.83 0.30
CA SER A 43 12.60 -2.88 0.92
C SER A 43 12.42 -2.71 2.42
N GLN A 44 11.33 -3.21 3.00
CA GLN A 44 10.94 -2.97 4.40
C GLN A 44 10.89 -1.46 4.74
N GLY A 45 10.49 -0.64 3.77
CA GLY A 45 10.47 0.81 3.88
C GLY A 45 9.48 1.46 2.92
N VAL A 46 9.29 2.77 3.08
CA VAL A 46 8.27 3.55 2.33
C VAL A 46 8.88 4.48 1.27
N LYS A 47 10.16 4.29 0.94
CA LYS A 47 10.82 5.09 -0.11
C LYS A 47 10.26 4.69 -1.47
N LEU A 48 9.83 5.68 -2.28
CA LEU A 48 9.30 5.45 -3.62
C LEU A 48 10.35 4.84 -4.57
N SER A 49 11.63 5.13 -4.33
CA SER A 49 12.76 4.68 -5.14
C SER A 49 13.12 3.19 -4.98
N SER A 50 12.28 2.38 -4.31
CA SER A 50 12.58 1.01 -3.92
C SER A 50 12.29 -0.07 -4.98
N LEU A 51 11.86 0.28 -6.19
CA LEU A 51 11.40 -0.69 -7.19
C LEU A 51 12.49 -1.37 -8.04
N GLN A 52 13.78 -1.06 -7.86
CA GLN A 52 14.91 -1.69 -8.57
C GLN A 52 14.71 -1.81 -10.11
N GLU A 53 14.09 -0.80 -10.72
CA GLU A 53 13.87 -0.78 -12.17
C GLU A 53 15.16 -0.44 -12.93
N GLU A 54 15.26 -0.86 -14.20
CA GLU A 54 16.42 -0.58 -15.06
C GLU A 54 16.49 0.87 -15.57
N ILE A 55 15.51 1.71 -15.22
CA ILE A 55 15.46 3.13 -15.59
C ILE A 55 16.16 3.99 -14.54
N PRO A 56 16.56 5.24 -14.87
CA PRO A 56 17.11 6.16 -13.89
C PRO A 56 16.15 6.35 -12.70
N LEU A 57 16.70 6.32 -11.48
CA LEU A 57 15.93 6.39 -10.22
C LEU A 57 14.94 7.57 -10.19
N LEU A 58 15.36 8.72 -10.71
CA LEU A 58 14.54 9.92 -10.80
C LEU A 58 13.26 9.68 -11.62
N LYS A 59 13.32 8.87 -12.68
CA LYS A 59 12.15 8.56 -13.52
C LYS A 59 11.18 7.62 -12.82
N THR A 60 11.67 6.67 -12.03
CA THR A 60 10.83 5.87 -11.12
C THR A 60 10.12 6.77 -10.13
N GLU A 61 10.86 7.67 -9.48
CA GLU A 61 10.32 8.59 -8.47
C GLU A 61 9.27 9.54 -9.07
N ASP A 62 9.54 10.15 -10.25
CA ASP A 62 8.60 11.01 -10.98
C ASP A 62 7.30 10.28 -11.31
N ARG A 63 7.38 9.02 -11.78
CA ARG A 63 6.20 8.22 -12.14
C ARG A 63 5.37 7.88 -10.91
N LEU A 64 6.01 7.36 -9.86
CA LEU A 64 5.32 6.94 -8.65
C LEU A 64 4.74 8.13 -7.88
N SER A 65 5.45 9.26 -7.84
CA SER A 65 4.96 10.49 -7.21
C SER A 65 3.70 11.02 -7.89
N ARG A 66 3.67 11.04 -9.24
CA ARG A 66 2.46 11.43 -9.98
C ARG A 66 1.27 10.53 -9.71
N ASN A 67 1.48 9.21 -9.65
CA ASN A 67 0.40 8.29 -9.31
C ASN A 67 -0.07 8.43 -7.86
N LEU A 68 0.86 8.67 -6.92
CA LEU A 68 0.57 8.84 -5.50
C LEU A 68 -0.31 10.07 -5.22
N GLN A 69 -0.24 11.09 -6.07
CA GLN A 69 -1.05 12.31 -5.97
C GLN A 69 -2.53 12.12 -6.41
N ALA A 70 -2.92 10.93 -6.88
CA ALA A 70 -4.29 10.69 -7.30
C ALA A 70 -5.26 10.67 -6.10
N GLU A 71 -6.16 11.66 -6.03
CA GLU A 71 -7.14 11.85 -4.95
C GLU A 71 -8.04 10.60 -4.73
N GLU A 72 -8.35 9.88 -5.81
CA GLU A 72 -9.17 8.68 -5.77
C GLU A 72 -8.53 7.50 -5.02
N LEU A 73 -7.20 7.49 -4.82
CA LEU A 73 -6.50 6.41 -4.13
C LEU A 73 -6.99 6.24 -2.70
N GLU A 74 -7.05 7.32 -1.93
CA GLU A 74 -7.39 7.26 -0.51
C GLU A 74 -8.77 6.61 -0.30
N THR A 75 -9.77 7.14 -1.00
CA THR A 75 -11.16 6.68 -0.88
C THR A 75 -11.29 5.22 -1.29
N HIS A 76 -10.71 4.83 -2.44
CA HIS A 76 -10.81 3.45 -2.93
C HIS A 76 -10.06 2.45 -2.04
N LEU A 77 -8.86 2.80 -1.59
CA LEU A 77 -8.06 1.91 -0.73
C LEU A 77 -8.69 1.77 0.66
N ARG A 78 -9.22 2.85 1.25
CA ARG A 78 -9.95 2.80 2.52
C ARG A 78 -11.17 1.88 2.42
N GLN A 79 -12.01 2.09 1.42
CA GLN A 79 -13.20 1.25 1.19
C GLN A 79 -12.83 -0.20 0.89
N GLY A 80 -11.79 -0.42 0.08
CA GLY A 80 -11.26 -1.74 -0.24
C GLY A 80 -10.78 -2.48 1.00
N LEU A 81 -10.02 -1.80 1.88
CA LEU A 81 -9.54 -2.35 3.13
C LEU A 81 -10.69 -2.74 4.06
N LEU A 82 -11.68 -1.87 4.25
CA LEU A 82 -12.87 -2.18 5.05
C LEU A 82 -13.66 -3.37 4.49
N ARG A 83 -13.86 -3.41 3.17
CA ARG A 83 -14.55 -4.51 2.47
C ARG A 83 -13.83 -5.86 2.63
N LEU A 84 -12.50 -5.85 2.58
CA LEU A 84 -11.68 -7.04 2.77
C LEU A 84 -11.57 -7.46 4.24
N GLY A 85 -11.51 -6.48 5.14
CA GLY A 85 -11.39 -6.65 6.58
C GLY A 85 -12.67 -7.17 7.22
N ARG A 86 -13.85 -6.68 6.82
CA ARG A 86 -15.15 -7.06 7.43
C ARG A 86 -15.41 -8.57 7.46
N ARG A 87 -14.84 -9.32 6.51
CA ARG A 87 -14.99 -10.79 6.42
C ARG A 87 -14.27 -11.52 7.56
N ARG A 88 -13.43 -10.82 8.32
CA ARG A 88 -12.61 -11.35 9.42
C ARG A 88 -13.04 -10.81 10.79
N VAL A 89 -14.09 -10.01 10.85
CA VAL A 89 -14.61 -9.42 12.08
C VAL A 89 -15.84 -10.23 12.50
N ASP A 90 -15.85 -10.68 13.74
CA ASP A 90 -16.92 -11.42 14.39
C ASP A 90 -17.15 -10.92 15.83
N THR A 91 -18.08 -11.56 16.56
CA THR A 91 -18.46 -11.16 17.92
C THR A 91 -17.34 -11.29 18.95
N ASN A 92 -16.33 -12.10 18.67
CA ASN A 92 -15.20 -12.37 19.57
C ASN A 92 -13.93 -11.62 19.15
N THR A 93 -14.02 -10.77 18.13
CA THR A 93 -12.89 -9.99 17.63
C THR A 93 -12.51 -8.91 18.62
N VAL A 94 -11.25 -8.94 19.07
CA VAL A 94 -10.70 -7.90 19.96
C VAL A 94 -10.42 -6.63 19.16
N LEU A 95 -10.94 -5.50 19.64
CA LEU A 95 -10.64 -4.20 19.09
C LEU A 95 -9.41 -3.60 19.79
N CYS A 96 -8.27 -3.63 19.10
CA CYS A 96 -7.05 -2.94 19.53
C CYS A 96 -7.00 -1.56 18.85
N LEU A 97 -6.91 -0.50 19.64
CA LEU A 97 -6.80 0.87 19.13
C LEU A 97 -5.38 1.39 19.36
N ASP A 98 -4.73 1.76 18.27
CA ASP A 98 -3.52 2.57 18.31
C ASP A 98 -3.91 4.02 18.01
N LEU A 99 -3.75 4.87 19.02
CA LEU A 99 -4.03 6.31 18.93
C LEU A 99 -2.74 7.12 18.77
N SER A 100 -1.66 6.47 18.32
CA SER A 100 -0.42 7.16 18.00
C SER A 100 -0.56 7.96 16.70
N ASP A 101 0.03 9.15 16.71
CA ASP A 101 0.09 9.99 15.52
C ASP A 101 1.23 9.58 14.59
N VAL A 102 1.03 9.80 13.29
CA VAL A 102 2.11 9.72 12.31
C VAL A 102 3.03 10.92 12.49
N ARG A 103 4.18 10.70 13.15
CA ARG A 103 5.19 11.73 13.38
C ARG A 103 6.19 11.77 12.22
N LYS A 104 6.48 12.99 11.74
CA LYS A 104 7.58 13.24 10.79
C LYS A 104 8.55 14.22 11.40
N GLU A 105 9.46 13.72 12.24
CA GLU A 105 10.37 14.51 13.08
C GLU A 105 11.23 15.51 12.30
N TYR A 106 11.50 15.23 11.02
CA TYR A 106 12.31 16.08 10.13
C TYR A 106 11.51 16.83 9.06
N ALA A 107 10.17 16.77 9.10
CA ALA A 107 9.37 17.41 8.08
C ALA A 107 9.35 18.92 8.26
N ARG A 108 9.66 19.64 7.16
CA ARG A 108 9.58 21.10 7.09
C ARG A 108 8.22 21.61 6.61
N LYS A 109 7.39 20.70 6.06
CA LYS A 109 6.02 20.96 5.61
C LYS A 109 5.13 19.88 6.22
N MET A 110 4.23 20.34 7.08
CA MET A 110 3.31 19.54 7.90
C MET A 110 1.87 20.04 7.76
N GLU A 111 1.62 20.94 6.80
CA GLU A 111 0.27 21.45 6.50
C GLU A 111 -0.66 20.26 6.26
N PHE A 112 -1.90 20.35 6.75
CA PHE A 112 -2.97 19.35 6.54
C PHE A 112 -2.83 18.00 7.26
N LEU A 113 -1.86 17.83 8.19
CA LEU A 113 -1.72 16.56 8.93
C LEU A 113 -2.86 16.27 9.91
N ASP A 114 -3.54 17.30 10.39
CA ASP A 114 -4.67 17.26 11.33
C ASP A 114 -6.02 17.58 10.66
N GLN A 115 -6.03 17.82 9.35
CA GLN A 115 -7.25 18.08 8.60
C GLN A 115 -7.83 16.74 8.14
N VAL A 116 -8.68 16.17 8.99
CA VAL A 116 -9.54 15.01 8.70
C VAL A 116 -10.99 15.47 8.57
#